data_AF-A0A3B9YNW1-F1
#
_entry.id   AF-A0A3B9YNW1-F1
#
_cell.length_a   1.000
_cell.length_b   1.000
_cell.length_c   1.000
_cell.angle_alpha   90.00
_cell.angle_beta   90.00
_cell.angle_gamma   90.00
#
_symmetry.space_group_name_H-M   'P 1'
#
loop_
_entity.id
_entity.type
_entity.pdbx_description
1 polymer ?
#
loop_
_entity_poly.entity_id
_entity_poly.type
_entity_poly.pdbx_seq_one_letter_code
_entity_poly.pdbx_strand_id
1 'polypeptide(L)'
;MTAPETRAGEPQELDIAHYVQVLLRRRWVVLAVLLIALASTALHVFTQRPVYSTAALVLIEKERRQQVYAEGSVVESSDADYYQTQYQLLKSRSLLKRVHEQLGLKNTEDFPTPDALAVAVSVQPVRQSRLVQVVAESHWPELAAKVANALAENYVAQNLENKLYISKEILHAIYPPDGGTPSDSIIEALPAVMNNSMLQNLRTNYADLQTRWGELSRRYTPEHPELIRLRSQMEVVQANIKAQTAKIVQSMRTELSGQLRGNNVRVVDPAEVPKTPSKPNKRRALMLASLFGLLGGFFLALGVEALDQSIRSQEDVERKLGLPFLGSVPHAVFQGDSVKAYTDLIGGPESFTGESLKNIRTMIGFAMAGKDSKSLLLTSTHQGEGKTFMAISLAVVFAQLGEKVLLIEGDLRRPNLHKRFAVPNEAGISHFLAYGKDASELEALVQPTGIPNLDVLPCGTIPPNPSELLSTPRMPALLDWARARFDRIIVDGTPVFPITDALLWGRHAGTAVFVVKFGGPHSALAVKARQKLEDGGLKIAGAVINQVSSRGGHYGGYYYYYRYHYHYKYSDYAKKA
;
A
#
# COMPACT_ATOMS: atom_id res chain seq x y z
N MET A 1 -7.42 48.54 -19.54
CA MET A 1 -7.40 47.48 -20.57
C MET A 1 -5.93 47.19 -20.83
N THR A 2 -5.33 46.05 -20.52
CA THR A 2 -5.80 44.66 -20.40
C THR A 2 -5.08 43.99 -19.23
N ALA A 3 -5.79 43.13 -18.49
CA ALA A 3 -5.24 42.28 -17.44
C ALA A 3 -4.29 41.22 -18.03
N PRO A 4 -3.23 40.81 -17.31
CA PRO A 4 -2.43 39.68 -17.77
C PRO A 4 -3.25 38.40 -17.63
N GLU A 5 -3.45 37.71 -18.75
CA GLU A 5 -4.07 36.39 -18.82
C GLU A 5 -3.29 35.41 -17.93
N THR A 6 -3.98 34.85 -16.95
CA THR A 6 -3.53 33.68 -16.20
C THR A 6 -3.40 32.51 -17.18
N ARG A 7 -2.16 32.16 -17.53
CA ARG A 7 -1.84 30.90 -18.21
C ARG A 7 -2.25 29.73 -17.30
N ALA A 8 -3.45 29.22 -17.53
CA ALA A 8 -3.89 27.95 -16.99
C ALA A 8 -3.29 26.82 -17.84
N GLY A 9 -2.57 25.89 -17.20
CA GLY A 9 -2.35 24.56 -17.76
C GLY A 9 -0.93 24.18 -18.17
N GLU A 10 0.11 24.56 -17.42
CA GLU A 10 1.31 23.71 -17.43
C GLU A 10 1.04 22.47 -16.56
N PRO A 11 1.21 21.24 -17.08
CA PRO A 11 1.08 20.05 -16.26
C PRO A 11 2.12 20.12 -15.15
N GLN A 12 1.67 20.11 -13.89
CA GLN A 12 2.56 19.94 -12.75
C GLN A 12 3.32 18.63 -12.97
N GLU A 13 4.58 18.73 -13.38
CA GLU A 13 5.48 17.59 -13.41
C GLU A 13 5.42 16.97 -12.02
N LEU A 14 5.04 15.69 -11.96
CA LEU A 14 5.04 14.91 -10.72
C LEU A 14 6.47 14.90 -10.19
N ASP A 15 6.77 15.83 -9.29
CA ASP A 15 8.09 15.94 -8.70
C ASP A 15 8.29 14.76 -7.73
N ILE A 16 8.90 13.69 -8.25
CA ILE A 16 9.22 12.48 -7.49
C ILE A 16 10.09 12.85 -6.27
N ALA A 17 10.93 13.90 -6.39
CA ALA A 17 11.76 14.36 -5.29
C ALA A 17 10.90 14.89 -4.12
N HIS A 18 9.78 15.56 -4.42
CA HIS A 18 8.83 16.00 -3.39
C HIS A 18 8.29 14.82 -2.57
N TYR A 19 7.77 13.77 -3.23
CA TYR A 19 7.20 12.61 -2.52
C TYR A 19 8.24 11.84 -1.70
N VAL A 20 9.46 11.68 -2.23
CA VAL A 20 10.57 11.06 -1.50
C VAL A 20 10.92 11.86 -0.25
N GLN A 21 10.91 13.20 -0.33
CA GLN A 21 11.16 14.05 0.83
C GLN A 21 10.08 13.92 1.90
N VAL A 22 8.81 13.86 1.51
CA VAL A 22 7.71 13.67 2.46
C VAL A 22 7.89 12.35 3.22
N LEU A 23 8.24 11.27 2.52
CA LEU A 23 8.50 9.97 3.16
C LEU A 23 9.68 10.01 4.12
N LEU A 24 10.78 10.66 3.75
CA LEU A 24 11.95 10.77 4.63
C LEU A 24 11.62 11.54 5.92
N ARG A 25 10.80 12.59 5.84
CA ARG A 25 10.35 13.37 7.00
C ARG A 25 9.43 12.57 7.92
N ARG A 26 8.49 11.83 7.32
CA ARG A 26 7.45 11.06 8.03
C ARG A 26 7.81 9.58 8.17
N ARG A 27 9.09 9.22 8.06
CA ARG A 27 9.57 7.82 8.14
C ARG A 27 9.08 7.09 9.39
N TRP A 28 8.94 7.79 10.51
CA TRP A 28 8.42 7.22 11.75
C TRP A 28 6.93 6.85 11.68
N VAL A 29 6.13 7.60 10.91
CA VAL A 29 4.72 7.24 10.63
C VAL A 29 4.67 5.96 9.79
N VAL A 30 5.47 5.90 8.72
CA VAL A 30 5.55 4.72 7.85
C VAL A 30 6.00 3.49 8.64
N LEU A 31 7.06 3.62 9.45
CA LEU A 31 7.58 2.55 10.30
C LEU A 31 6.57 2.10 11.36
N ALA A 32 5.86 3.04 12.00
CA ALA A 32 4.85 2.69 13.00
C ALA A 32 3.69 1.89 12.37
N VAL A 33 3.15 2.33 11.23
CA VAL A 33 2.08 1.63 10.51
C VAL A 33 2.55 0.24 10.07
N LEU A 34 3.77 0.13 9.53
CA LEU A 34 4.35 -1.15 9.15
C LEU A 34 4.49 -2.10 10.33
N LEU A 35 5.02 -1.64 11.46
CA LEU A 35 5.19 -2.45 12.66
C LEU A 35 3.85 -2.90 13.25
N ILE A 36 2.84 -2.03 13.27
CA ILE A 36 1.49 -2.38 13.71
C ILE A 36 0.87 -3.45 12.80
N ALA A 37 0.97 -3.28 11.48
CA ALA A 37 0.46 -4.24 10.50
C ALA A 37 1.15 -5.61 10.63
N LEU A 38 2.48 -5.61 10.79
CA LEU A 38 3.27 -6.82 11.01
C LEU A 38 2.95 -7.51 12.33
N ALA A 39 2.90 -6.75 13.44
CA ALA A 39 2.59 -7.29 14.76
C ALA A 39 1.17 -7.88 14.80
N SER A 40 0.18 -7.17 14.24
CA SER A 40 -1.20 -7.64 14.15
C SER A 40 -1.31 -8.92 13.30
N THR A 41 -0.66 -8.95 12.13
CA THR A 41 -0.67 -10.14 11.26
C THR A 41 0.08 -11.31 11.89
N ALA A 42 1.23 -11.06 12.51
CA ALA A 42 1.97 -12.08 13.23
C ALA A 42 1.14 -12.66 14.37
N LEU A 43 0.51 -11.80 15.19
CA LEU A 43 -0.37 -12.25 16.25
C LEU A 43 -1.51 -13.12 15.71
N HIS A 44 -2.18 -12.70 14.64
CA HIS A 44 -3.26 -13.46 14.03
C HIS A 44 -2.80 -14.82 13.46
N VAL A 45 -1.70 -14.84 12.71
CA VAL A 45 -1.21 -16.05 12.03
C VAL A 45 -0.54 -17.04 12.98
N PHE A 46 0.10 -16.57 14.05
CA PHE A 46 0.75 -17.45 15.03
C PHE A 46 -0.23 -17.99 16.08
N THR A 47 -1.41 -17.38 16.23
CA THR A 47 -2.48 -17.89 17.11
C THR A 47 -3.42 -18.87 16.41
N GLN A 48 -3.45 -18.88 15.07
CA GLN A 48 -4.22 -19.85 14.29
C GLN A 48 -3.68 -21.28 14.46
N ARG A 49 -4.61 -22.24 14.57
CA ARG A 49 -4.26 -23.66 14.62
C ARG A 49 -3.64 -24.11 13.29
N PRO A 50 -2.50 -24.84 13.31
CA PRO A 50 -1.86 -25.33 12.10
C PRO A 50 -2.71 -26.41 11.42
N VAL A 51 -2.81 -26.37 10.09
CA VAL A 51 -3.47 -27.40 9.28
C VAL A 51 -2.43 -28.14 8.45
N TYR A 52 -2.41 -29.45 8.58
CA TYR A 52 -1.53 -30.38 7.89
C TYR A 52 -2.26 -30.99 6.69
N SER A 53 -1.57 -31.10 5.57
CA SER A 53 -2.10 -31.65 4.33
C SER A 53 -1.15 -32.73 3.83
N THR A 54 -1.69 -33.87 3.43
CA THR A 54 -0.94 -34.98 2.81
C THR A 54 -1.81 -35.66 1.76
N ALA A 55 -1.19 -36.42 0.85
CA ALA A 55 -1.85 -36.97 -0.31
C ALA A 55 -1.43 -38.42 -0.57
N ALA A 56 -2.40 -39.30 -0.82
CA ALA A 56 -2.16 -40.62 -1.36
C ALA A 56 -2.30 -40.58 -2.89
N LEU A 57 -1.36 -41.18 -3.60
CA LEU A 57 -1.33 -41.21 -5.06
C LEU A 57 -1.98 -42.49 -5.56
N VAL A 58 -3.03 -42.36 -6.36
CA VAL A 58 -3.77 -43.49 -6.97
C VAL A 58 -3.57 -43.45 -8.48
N LEU A 59 -3.19 -44.58 -9.07
CA LEU A 59 -3.18 -44.78 -10.52
C LEU A 59 -4.54 -45.29 -10.95
N ILE A 60 -5.11 -44.65 -11.96
CA ILE A 60 -6.38 -45.04 -12.57
C ILE A 60 -6.13 -45.28 -14.06
N GLU A 61 -6.17 -46.52 -14.48
CA GLU A 61 -6.06 -46.91 -15.88
C GLU A 61 -7.45 -47.06 -16.49
N LYS A 62 -7.66 -46.48 -17.68
CA LYS A 62 -8.87 -46.74 -18.47
C LYS A 62 -8.73 -48.13 -19.08
N GLU A 63 -9.70 -48.99 -18.82
CA GLU A 63 -9.78 -50.27 -19.51
C GLU A 63 -10.08 -50.01 -20.98
N ARG A 64 -9.13 -50.35 -21.86
CA ARG A 64 -9.39 -50.37 -23.30
C ARG A 64 -10.30 -51.56 -23.59
N ARG A 65 -11.61 -51.30 -23.70
CA ARG A 65 -12.52 -52.21 -24.39
C ARG A 65 -12.08 -52.28 -25.84
N GLN A 66 -11.34 -53.32 -26.23
CA GLN A 66 -11.19 -53.69 -27.63
C GLN A 66 -12.54 -54.23 -28.11
N GLN A 67 -13.46 -53.31 -28.43
CA GLN A 67 -14.67 -53.67 -29.16
C GLN A 67 -14.28 -53.94 -30.61
N VAL A 68 -14.00 -55.20 -30.93
CA VAL A 68 -13.98 -55.68 -32.32
C VAL A 68 -15.44 -55.87 -32.74
N TYR A 69 -16.09 -54.80 -33.19
CA TYR A 69 -17.32 -54.89 -33.97
C TYR A 69 -17.05 -54.38 -35.39
N ALA A 70 -17.47 -55.20 -36.36
CA ALA A 70 -17.50 -54.84 -37.76
C ALA A 70 -18.49 -53.69 -37.98
N GLU A 71 -18.06 -52.73 -38.80
CA GLU A 71 -18.81 -51.58 -39.33
C GLU A 71 -19.30 -50.52 -38.33
N GLY A 72 -18.51 -49.43 -38.25
CA GLY A 72 -19.05 -48.11 -38.59
C GLY A 72 -19.78 -47.33 -37.50
N SER A 73 -19.06 -46.90 -36.47
CA SER A 73 -19.06 -45.54 -35.86
C SER A 73 -18.64 -45.65 -34.39
N VAL A 74 -17.41 -45.20 -34.11
CA VAL A 74 -16.82 -45.24 -32.77
C VAL A 74 -17.26 -43.98 -32.03
N VAL A 75 -18.21 -44.09 -31.10
CA VAL A 75 -18.35 -43.09 -30.04
C VAL A 75 -17.32 -43.45 -28.98
N GLU A 76 -16.08 -43.03 -29.18
CA GLU A 76 -15.04 -43.17 -28.16
C GLU A 76 -15.41 -42.20 -27.03
N SER A 77 -15.76 -42.74 -25.86
CA SER A 77 -15.98 -41.88 -24.69
C SER A 77 -14.69 -41.12 -24.43
N SER A 78 -14.79 -39.78 -24.38
CA SER A 78 -13.64 -38.91 -24.12
C SER A 78 -12.93 -39.40 -22.87
N ASP A 79 -11.61 -39.54 -22.93
CA ASP A 79 -10.81 -39.93 -21.76
C ASP A 79 -11.07 -39.00 -20.57
N ALA A 80 -11.39 -37.72 -20.84
CA ALA A 80 -11.76 -36.75 -19.83
C ALA A 80 -12.99 -37.16 -19.01
N ASP A 81 -14.03 -37.71 -19.66
CA ASP A 81 -15.28 -38.09 -18.99
C ASP A 81 -15.08 -39.29 -18.08
N TYR A 82 -14.24 -40.24 -18.51
CA TYR A 82 -13.87 -41.39 -17.68
C TYR A 82 -13.18 -40.93 -16.40
N TYR A 83 -12.13 -40.12 -16.51
CA TYR A 83 -11.39 -39.64 -15.35
C TYR A 83 -12.25 -38.78 -14.43
N GLN A 84 -13.09 -37.91 -14.99
CA GLN A 84 -14.02 -37.10 -14.20
C GLN A 84 -14.99 -37.96 -13.39
N THR A 85 -15.52 -39.03 -13.98
CA THR A 85 -16.38 -40.00 -13.27
C THR A 85 -15.63 -40.63 -12.09
N GLN A 86 -14.39 -41.04 -12.30
CA GLN A 86 -13.58 -41.63 -11.23
C GLN A 86 -13.29 -40.64 -10.09
N TYR A 87 -13.05 -39.36 -10.41
CA TYR A 87 -12.84 -38.32 -9.39
C TYR A 87 -14.10 -38.08 -8.54
N GLN A 88 -15.30 -38.19 -9.12
CA GLN A 88 -16.55 -38.09 -8.37
C GLN A 88 -16.81 -39.33 -7.51
N LEU A 89 -16.47 -40.52 -8.00
CA LEU A 89 -16.56 -41.75 -7.21
C LEU A 89 -15.63 -41.74 -5.98
N LEU A 90 -14.40 -41.22 -6.14
CA LEU A 90 -13.46 -40.97 -5.04
C LEU A 90 -13.99 -39.94 -4.00
N LYS A 91 -14.90 -39.06 -4.40
CA LYS A 91 -15.58 -38.09 -3.52
C LYS A 91 -16.98 -38.53 -3.10
N SER A 92 -17.36 -39.77 -3.40
CA SER A 92 -18.73 -40.22 -3.16
C SER A 92 -19.05 -40.27 -1.66
N ARG A 93 -20.27 -39.84 -1.31
CA ARG A 93 -20.75 -39.85 0.09
C ARG A 93 -20.71 -41.25 0.71
N SER A 94 -20.97 -42.30 -0.08
CA SER A 94 -20.93 -43.70 0.37
C SER A 94 -19.52 -44.13 0.76
N LEU A 95 -18.51 -43.76 -0.03
CA LEU A 95 -17.10 -44.02 0.29
C LEU A 95 -16.65 -43.25 1.53
N LEU A 96 -16.97 -41.96 1.60
CA LEU A 96 -16.65 -41.10 2.75
C LEU A 96 -17.29 -41.61 4.04
N LYS A 97 -18.56 -42.04 4.00
CA LYS A 97 -19.26 -42.63 5.14
C LYS A 97 -18.60 -43.94 5.59
N ARG A 98 -18.25 -44.82 4.64
CA ARG A 98 -17.55 -46.08 4.93
C ARG A 98 -16.23 -45.84 5.64
N VAL A 99 -15.42 -44.89 5.15
CA VAL A 99 -14.14 -44.52 5.78
C VAL A 99 -14.34 -43.88 7.15
N HIS A 100 -15.35 -43.00 7.29
CA HIS A 100 -15.69 -42.36 8.56
C HIS A 100 -16.04 -43.37 9.65
N GLU A 101 -16.83 -44.39 9.30
CA GLU A 101 -17.21 -45.49 10.19
C GLU A 101 -16.03 -46.43 10.48
N GLN A 102 -15.27 -46.84 9.45
CA GLN A 102 -14.11 -47.74 9.59
C GLN A 102 -13.03 -47.16 10.51
N LEU A 103 -12.73 -45.86 10.39
CA LEU A 103 -11.71 -45.20 11.20
C LEU A 103 -12.24 -44.68 12.55
N GLY A 104 -13.54 -44.84 12.85
CA GLY A 104 -14.13 -44.40 14.10
C GLY A 104 -14.07 -42.88 14.32
N LEU A 105 -14.19 -42.09 13.24
CA LEU A 105 -13.92 -40.65 13.26
C LEU A 105 -14.94 -39.80 14.03
N LYS A 106 -16.08 -40.38 14.41
CA LYS A 106 -17.17 -39.70 15.14
C LYS A 106 -16.70 -38.96 16.41
N ASN A 107 -15.66 -39.48 17.07
CA ASN A 107 -15.11 -38.91 18.30
C ASN A 107 -13.92 -37.95 18.06
N THR A 108 -13.56 -37.68 16.80
CA THR A 108 -12.47 -36.74 16.47
C THR A 108 -13.00 -35.32 16.34
N GLU A 109 -12.25 -34.33 16.86
CA GLU A 109 -12.61 -32.91 16.72
C GLU A 109 -12.69 -32.45 15.26
N ASP A 110 -11.81 -32.98 14.40
CA ASP A 110 -11.71 -32.55 13.01
C ASP A 110 -12.83 -33.11 12.11
N PHE A 111 -13.33 -34.32 12.40
CA PHE A 111 -14.25 -35.05 11.54
C PHE A 111 -15.47 -35.62 12.29
N PRO A 112 -16.26 -34.78 13.00
CA PRO A 112 -17.42 -35.26 13.77
C PRO A 112 -18.51 -35.87 12.88
N THR A 113 -18.58 -35.49 11.61
CA THR A 113 -19.55 -35.98 10.62
C THR A 113 -18.89 -36.34 9.29
N PRO A 114 -19.52 -37.20 8.47
CA PRO A 114 -19.05 -37.47 7.10
C PRO A 114 -19.01 -36.23 6.20
N ASP A 115 -19.87 -35.24 6.44
CA ASP A 115 -19.84 -33.97 5.69
C ASP A 115 -18.63 -33.12 6.05
N ALA A 116 -18.20 -33.10 7.32
CA ALA A 116 -16.97 -32.43 7.74
C ALA A 116 -15.74 -33.07 7.06
N LEU A 117 -15.73 -34.40 6.98
CA LEU A 117 -14.71 -35.15 6.23
C LEU A 117 -14.73 -34.80 4.73
N ALA A 118 -15.91 -34.65 4.13
CA ALA A 118 -16.06 -34.30 2.71
C ALA A 118 -15.44 -32.92 2.37
N VAL A 119 -15.50 -31.95 3.29
CA VAL A 119 -14.89 -30.62 3.11
C VAL A 119 -13.36 -30.68 3.23
N ALA A 120 -12.85 -31.54 4.10
CA ALA A 120 -11.42 -31.68 4.36
C ALA A 120 -10.67 -32.54 3.34
N VAL A 121 -11.40 -33.23 2.46
CA VAL A 121 -10.84 -34.13 1.45
C VAL A 121 -10.98 -33.51 0.07
N SER A 122 -9.90 -33.55 -0.71
CA SER A 122 -9.93 -33.14 -2.11
C SER A 122 -9.25 -34.16 -3.01
N VAL A 123 -9.74 -34.26 -4.24
CA VAL A 123 -9.20 -35.15 -5.27
C VAL A 123 -8.66 -34.26 -6.37
N GLN A 124 -7.35 -34.37 -6.63
CA GLN A 124 -6.62 -33.48 -7.52
C GLN A 124 -5.94 -34.30 -8.63
N PRO A 125 -6.30 -34.11 -9.91
CA PRO A 125 -5.65 -34.82 -11.00
C PRO A 125 -4.21 -34.32 -11.21
N VAL A 126 -3.29 -35.24 -11.45
CA VAL A 126 -1.93 -34.88 -11.85
C VAL A 126 -1.91 -34.68 -13.38
N ARG A 127 -1.59 -33.47 -13.83
CA ARG A 127 -1.65 -33.06 -15.24
C ARG A 127 -0.89 -34.03 -16.14
N GLN A 128 -1.48 -34.33 -17.30
CA GLN A 128 -0.90 -35.22 -18.32
C GLN A 128 -0.52 -36.61 -17.78
N SER A 129 -1.24 -37.10 -16.77
CA SER A 129 -0.98 -38.40 -16.19
C SER A 129 -2.27 -39.13 -15.84
N ARG A 130 -2.14 -40.44 -15.59
CA ARG A 130 -3.21 -41.31 -15.07
C ARG A 130 -3.29 -41.32 -13.55
N LEU A 131 -2.57 -40.40 -12.90
CA LEU A 131 -2.42 -40.34 -11.46
C LEU A 131 -3.38 -39.31 -10.88
N VAL A 132 -3.92 -39.63 -9.71
CA VAL A 132 -4.77 -38.74 -8.93
C VAL A 132 -4.29 -38.69 -7.49
N GLN A 133 -4.23 -37.49 -6.93
CA GLN A 133 -3.91 -37.26 -5.53
C GLN A 133 -5.20 -37.20 -4.72
N VAL A 134 -5.31 -38.08 -3.72
CA VAL A 134 -6.35 -38.04 -2.70
C VAL A 134 -5.77 -37.30 -1.49
N VAL A 135 -6.10 -36.01 -1.39
CA VAL A 135 -5.57 -35.10 -0.38
C VAL A 135 -6.52 -35.04 0.81
N ALA A 136 -5.98 -35.15 2.02
CA ALA A 136 -6.73 -34.92 3.26
C ALA A 136 -6.06 -33.84 4.11
N GLU A 137 -6.86 -32.93 4.67
CA GLU A 137 -6.44 -31.87 5.56
C GLU A 137 -6.93 -32.13 7.00
N SER A 138 -6.06 -31.95 8.01
CA SER A 138 -6.41 -32.10 9.43
C SER A 138 -5.49 -31.24 10.30
N HIS A 139 -5.93 -30.87 11.50
CA HIS A 139 -5.06 -30.27 12.52
C HIS A 139 -4.08 -31.29 13.11
N TRP A 140 -4.33 -32.58 12.91
CA TRP A 140 -3.49 -33.68 13.37
C TRP A 140 -2.82 -34.39 12.18
N PRO A 141 -1.49 -34.37 12.09
CA PRO A 141 -0.78 -34.87 10.90
C PRO A 141 -0.98 -36.38 10.67
N GLU A 142 -1.04 -37.18 11.73
CA GLU A 142 -1.32 -38.61 11.62
C GLU A 142 -2.74 -38.90 11.10
N LEU A 143 -3.70 -38.09 11.51
CA LEU A 143 -5.10 -38.28 11.12
C LEU A 143 -5.29 -37.95 9.64
N ALA A 144 -4.64 -36.88 9.13
CA ALA A 144 -4.62 -36.57 7.70
C ALA A 144 -4.10 -37.75 6.86
N ALA A 145 -2.97 -38.34 7.25
CA ALA A 145 -2.37 -39.47 6.54
C ALA A 145 -3.28 -40.71 6.57
N LYS A 146 -3.83 -41.05 7.75
CA LYS A 146 -4.76 -42.18 7.91
C LYS A 146 -5.99 -42.02 7.02
N VAL A 147 -6.58 -40.82 6.98
CA VAL A 147 -7.76 -40.53 6.16
C VAL A 147 -7.44 -40.64 4.66
N ALA A 148 -6.36 -40.02 4.19
CA ALA A 148 -5.97 -40.07 2.78
C ALA A 148 -5.72 -41.52 2.30
N ASN A 149 -4.99 -42.31 3.10
CA ASN A 149 -4.72 -43.72 2.82
C ASN A 149 -6.00 -44.55 2.83
N ALA A 150 -6.84 -44.42 3.88
CA ALA A 150 -8.07 -45.19 3.98
C ALA A 150 -9.03 -44.91 2.81
N LEU A 151 -9.11 -43.67 2.33
CA LEU A 151 -9.91 -43.33 1.15
C LEU A 151 -9.38 -43.98 -0.13
N ALA A 152 -8.07 -43.91 -0.35
CA ALA A 152 -7.44 -44.52 -1.52
C ALA A 152 -7.62 -46.05 -1.51
N GLU A 153 -7.38 -46.69 -0.36
CA GLU A 153 -7.52 -48.14 -0.18
C GLU A 153 -8.97 -48.61 -0.33
N ASN A 154 -9.93 -47.91 0.30
CA ASN A 154 -11.35 -48.28 0.18
C ASN A 154 -11.87 -48.10 -1.24
N TYR A 155 -11.39 -47.09 -1.97
CA TYR A 155 -11.76 -46.92 -3.37
C TYR A 155 -11.22 -48.05 -4.25
N VAL A 156 -9.95 -48.44 -4.07
CA VAL A 156 -9.35 -49.59 -4.76
C VAL A 156 -10.12 -50.88 -4.43
N ALA A 157 -10.43 -51.11 -3.15
CA ALA A 157 -11.19 -52.27 -2.70
C ALA A 157 -12.60 -52.30 -3.31
N GLN A 158 -13.31 -51.17 -3.31
CA GLN A 158 -14.65 -51.06 -3.90
C GLN A 158 -14.62 -51.26 -5.42
N ASN A 159 -13.61 -50.75 -6.12
CA ASN A 159 -13.45 -50.97 -7.55
C ASN A 159 -13.25 -52.46 -7.88
N LEU A 160 -12.39 -53.14 -7.11
CA LEU A 160 -12.16 -54.57 -7.24
C LEU A 160 -13.42 -55.38 -6.93
N GLU A 161 -14.15 -55.03 -5.86
CA GLU A 161 -15.41 -55.68 -5.46
C GLU A 161 -16.47 -55.58 -6.56
N ASN A 162 -16.69 -54.38 -7.11
CA ASN A 162 -17.64 -54.16 -8.21
C ASN A 162 -17.27 -55.00 -9.44
N LYS A 163 -15.96 -55.09 -9.74
CA LYS A 163 -15.47 -55.88 -10.87
C LYS A 163 -15.64 -57.37 -10.66
N LEU A 164 -15.38 -57.86 -9.44
CA LEU A 164 -15.57 -59.26 -9.07
C LEU A 164 -17.05 -59.64 -9.06
N TYR A 165 -17.94 -58.74 -8.63
CA TYR A 165 -19.39 -58.95 -8.68
C TYR A 165 -19.88 -59.19 -10.11
N ILE A 166 -19.55 -58.27 -11.04
CA ILE A 166 -19.90 -58.38 -12.46
C ILE A 166 -19.31 -59.66 -13.05
N SER A 167 -18.05 -59.94 -12.72
CA SER A 167 -17.37 -61.15 -13.19
C SER A 167 -18.07 -62.42 -12.69
N LYS A 168 -18.48 -62.46 -11.41
CA LYS A 168 -19.14 -63.60 -10.78
C LYS A 168 -20.51 -63.89 -11.38
N GLU A 169 -21.33 -62.86 -11.66
CA GLU A 169 -22.63 -63.04 -12.32
C GLU A 169 -22.47 -63.65 -13.72
N ILE A 170 -21.52 -63.14 -14.51
CA ILE A 170 -21.24 -63.66 -15.85
C ILE A 170 -20.65 -65.08 -15.76
N LEU A 171 -19.73 -65.34 -14.82
CA LEU A 171 -19.17 -66.67 -14.60
C LEU A 171 -20.26 -67.68 -14.26
N HIS A 172 -21.18 -67.35 -13.36
CA HIS A 172 -22.25 -68.25 -12.94
C HIS A 172 -23.20 -68.61 -14.09
N ALA A 173 -23.41 -67.68 -15.03
CA ALA A 173 -24.20 -67.94 -16.24
C ALA A 173 -23.46 -68.81 -17.27
N ILE A 174 -22.12 -68.76 -17.32
CA ILE A 174 -21.29 -69.46 -18.32
C ILE A 174 -20.72 -70.80 -17.79
N TYR A 175 -20.56 -70.92 -16.47
CA TYR A 175 -20.06 -72.07 -15.72
C TYR A 175 -20.95 -72.30 -14.49
N PRO A 176 -22.04 -73.08 -14.65
CA PRO A 176 -22.93 -73.41 -13.54
C PRO A 176 -22.16 -74.13 -12.42
N PRO A 177 -22.41 -73.81 -11.14
CA PRO A 177 -21.67 -74.37 -9.99
C PRO A 177 -21.85 -75.88 -9.79
N ASP A 178 -22.90 -76.44 -10.36
CA ASP A 178 -23.26 -77.86 -10.40
C ASP A 178 -22.52 -78.66 -11.49
N GLY A 179 -21.63 -78.01 -12.27
CA GLY A 179 -20.82 -78.66 -13.31
C GLY A 179 -21.62 -79.13 -14.53
N GLY A 180 -22.90 -78.78 -14.60
CA GLY A 180 -23.78 -79.05 -15.73
C GLY A 180 -23.44 -78.21 -16.96
N THR A 181 -24.02 -78.60 -18.10
CA THR A 181 -24.00 -77.73 -19.28
C THR A 181 -24.87 -76.50 -18.99
N PRO A 182 -24.43 -75.28 -19.32
CA PRO A 182 -25.24 -74.09 -19.09
C PRO A 182 -26.54 -74.23 -19.90
N SER A 183 -27.68 -73.96 -19.28
CA SER A 183 -28.95 -74.05 -19.99
C SER A 183 -28.97 -73.01 -21.12
N ASP A 184 -29.43 -73.42 -22.30
CA ASP A 184 -29.56 -72.52 -23.45
C ASP A 184 -30.37 -71.27 -23.07
N SER A 185 -31.39 -71.42 -22.21
CA SER A 185 -32.19 -70.30 -21.69
C SER A 185 -31.39 -69.25 -20.89
N ILE A 186 -30.39 -69.66 -20.10
CA ILE A 186 -29.57 -68.74 -19.30
C ILE A 186 -28.58 -68.01 -20.20
N ILE A 187 -27.99 -68.73 -21.17
CA ILE A 187 -27.11 -68.13 -22.18
C ILE A 187 -27.89 -67.12 -23.03
N GLU A 188 -29.11 -67.46 -23.43
CA GLU A 188 -29.96 -66.60 -24.26
C GLU A 188 -30.45 -65.35 -23.54
N ALA A 189 -30.52 -65.39 -22.20
CA ALA A 189 -30.87 -64.25 -21.35
C ALA A 189 -29.69 -63.31 -21.06
N LEU A 190 -28.47 -63.65 -21.50
CA LEU A 190 -27.32 -62.75 -21.33
C LEU A 190 -27.54 -61.46 -22.13
N PRO A 191 -27.36 -60.26 -21.53
CA PRO A 191 -27.59 -58.99 -22.24
C PRO A 191 -26.79 -58.86 -23.53
N ALA A 192 -25.58 -59.39 -23.58
CA ALA A 192 -24.73 -59.38 -24.78
C ALA A 192 -25.26 -60.28 -25.90
N VAL A 193 -25.96 -61.37 -25.56
CA VAL A 193 -26.64 -62.26 -26.53
C VAL A 193 -27.97 -61.64 -26.95
N MET A 194 -28.75 -61.12 -25.99
CA MET A 194 -30.05 -60.48 -26.26
C MET A 194 -29.95 -59.24 -27.17
N ASN A 195 -28.92 -58.41 -26.99
CA ASN A 195 -28.77 -57.14 -27.69
C ASN A 195 -27.94 -57.22 -28.97
N ASN A 196 -27.54 -58.42 -29.41
CA ASN A 196 -26.78 -58.58 -30.64
C ASN A 196 -27.70 -58.43 -31.88
N SER A 197 -27.51 -57.38 -32.68
CA SER A 197 -28.36 -57.07 -33.84
C SER A 197 -28.37 -58.17 -34.90
N MET A 198 -27.23 -58.81 -35.15
CA MET A 198 -27.13 -59.93 -36.10
C MET A 198 -27.94 -61.14 -35.60
N LEU A 199 -27.86 -61.46 -34.31
CA LEU A 199 -28.64 -62.54 -33.71
C LEU A 199 -30.13 -62.24 -33.70
N GLN A 200 -30.53 -60.98 -33.43
CA GLN A 200 -31.91 -60.53 -33.53
C GLN A 200 -32.46 -60.66 -34.95
N ASN A 201 -31.66 -60.29 -35.96
CA ASN A 201 -32.03 -60.46 -37.37
C ASN A 201 -32.21 -61.94 -37.73
N LEU A 202 -31.30 -62.82 -37.28
CA LEU A 202 -31.42 -64.27 -37.50
C LEU A 202 -32.66 -64.87 -36.80
N ARG A 203 -32.96 -64.42 -35.57
CA ARG A 203 -34.16 -64.83 -34.83
C ARG A 203 -35.45 -64.35 -35.50
N THR A 204 -35.45 -63.13 -36.03
CA THR A 204 -36.58 -62.57 -36.79
C THR A 204 -36.80 -63.38 -38.07
N ASN A 205 -35.73 -63.67 -38.82
CA ASN A 205 -35.80 -64.52 -40.01
C ASN A 205 -36.31 -65.95 -39.68
N TYR A 206 -35.84 -66.54 -38.58
CA TYR A 206 -36.34 -67.83 -38.12
C TYR A 206 -37.84 -67.79 -37.78
N ALA A 207 -38.28 -66.75 -37.07
CA ALA A 207 -39.69 -66.55 -36.73
C ALA A 207 -40.57 -66.35 -37.97
N ASP A 208 -40.09 -65.65 -38.99
CA ASP A 208 -40.78 -65.49 -40.27
C ASP A 208 -40.92 -66.82 -41.01
N LEU A 209 -39.84 -67.61 -41.09
CA LEU A 209 -39.88 -68.96 -41.66
C LEU A 209 -40.82 -69.89 -40.89
N GLN A 210 -40.82 -69.80 -39.56
CA GLN A 210 -41.70 -70.57 -38.70
C GLN A 210 -43.17 -70.20 -38.90
N THR A 211 -43.48 -68.91 -39.02
CA THR A 211 -44.82 -68.41 -39.33
C THR A 211 -45.31 -68.97 -40.67
N ARG A 212 -44.48 -68.87 -41.72
CA ARG A 212 -44.79 -69.42 -43.05
C ARG A 212 -45.00 -70.93 -43.01
N TRP A 213 -44.16 -71.66 -42.28
CA TRP A 213 -44.32 -73.09 -42.08
C TRP A 213 -45.65 -73.41 -41.37
N GLY A 214 -46.04 -72.62 -40.36
CA GLY A 214 -47.33 -72.74 -39.68
C GLY A 214 -48.55 -72.50 -40.58
N GLU A 215 -48.45 -71.58 -41.54
CA GLU A 215 -49.51 -71.29 -42.52
C GLU A 215 -49.63 -72.36 -43.61
N LEU A 216 -48.50 -72.90 -44.08
CA LEU A 216 -48.45 -73.93 -45.12
C LEU A 216 -48.77 -75.32 -44.56
N SER A 217 -48.39 -75.63 -43.32
CA SER A 217 -48.65 -76.93 -42.67
C SER A 217 -50.14 -77.18 -42.40
N ARG A 218 -50.96 -76.12 -42.35
CA ARG A 218 -52.43 -76.25 -42.31
C ARG A 218 -53.04 -76.71 -43.63
N ARG A 219 -52.31 -76.56 -44.75
CA ARG A 219 -52.81 -76.82 -46.12
C ARG A 219 -52.13 -78.01 -46.80
N TYR A 220 -50.91 -78.35 -46.40
CA TYR A 220 -50.10 -79.40 -47.02
C TYR A 220 -49.61 -80.43 -46.00
N THR A 221 -49.40 -81.67 -46.44
CA THR A 221 -48.81 -82.71 -45.60
C THR A 221 -47.31 -82.47 -45.39
N PRO A 222 -46.71 -82.94 -44.28
CA PRO A 222 -45.29 -82.72 -43.97
C PRO A 222 -44.29 -83.15 -45.06
N GLU A 223 -44.66 -84.05 -45.98
CA GLU A 223 -43.80 -84.46 -47.12
C GLU A 223 -43.86 -83.53 -48.34
N HIS A 224 -44.66 -82.46 -48.31
CA HIS A 224 -44.76 -81.54 -49.45
C HIS A 224 -43.41 -80.82 -49.72
N PRO A 225 -42.96 -80.70 -50.98
CA PRO A 225 -41.65 -80.13 -51.31
C PRO A 225 -41.36 -78.75 -50.68
N GLU A 226 -42.35 -77.86 -50.64
CA GLU A 226 -42.22 -76.53 -50.01
C GLU A 226 -42.09 -76.59 -48.48
N LEU A 227 -42.72 -77.56 -47.80
CA LEU A 227 -42.59 -77.73 -46.36
C LEU A 227 -41.22 -78.31 -45.98
N ILE A 228 -40.70 -79.23 -46.79
CA ILE A 228 -39.33 -79.77 -46.64
C ILE A 228 -38.30 -78.65 -46.84
N ARG A 229 -38.49 -77.81 -47.86
CA ARG A 229 -37.62 -76.65 -48.13
C ARG A 229 -37.62 -75.66 -46.96
N LEU A 230 -38.79 -75.28 -46.45
CA LEU A 230 -38.91 -74.38 -45.29
C LEU A 230 -38.26 -74.99 -44.05
N ARG A 231 -38.45 -76.30 -43.81
CA ARG A 231 -37.78 -77.01 -42.71
C ARG A 231 -36.26 -76.96 -42.83
N SER A 232 -35.72 -77.24 -44.01
CA SER A 232 -34.27 -77.16 -44.27
C SER A 232 -33.73 -75.73 -44.07
N GLN A 233 -34.48 -74.72 -44.53
CA GLN A 233 -34.12 -73.31 -44.30
C GLN A 233 -34.12 -72.96 -42.80
N MET A 234 -35.14 -73.41 -42.06
CA MET A 234 -35.20 -73.23 -40.61
C MET A 234 -34.02 -73.93 -39.91
N GLU A 235 -33.65 -75.14 -40.31
CA GLU A 235 -32.50 -75.87 -39.77
C GLU A 235 -31.18 -75.11 -39.99
N VAL A 236 -30.97 -74.53 -41.18
CA VAL A 236 -29.78 -73.70 -41.49
C VAL A 236 -29.75 -72.42 -40.65
N VAL A 237 -30.87 -71.70 -40.55
CA VAL A 237 -30.95 -70.48 -39.73
C VAL A 237 -30.75 -70.81 -38.25
N GLN A 238 -31.31 -71.93 -37.75
CA GLN A 238 -31.11 -72.37 -36.38
C GLN A 238 -29.65 -72.75 -36.09
N ALA A 239 -28.97 -73.41 -37.02
CA ALA A 239 -27.54 -73.69 -36.92
C ALA A 239 -26.71 -72.39 -36.87
N ASN A 240 -27.08 -71.38 -37.67
CA ASN A 240 -26.44 -70.07 -37.64
C ASN A 240 -26.69 -69.33 -36.32
N ILE A 241 -27.91 -69.38 -35.77
CA ILE A 241 -28.23 -68.84 -34.44
C ILE A 241 -27.32 -69.49 -33.39
N LYS A 242 -27.24 -70.83 -33.35
CA LYS A 242 -26.37 -71.56 -32.41
C LYS A 242 -24.89 -71.19 -32.56
N ALA A 243 -24.39 -71.13 -33.80
CA ALA A 243 -22.99 -70.77 -34.07
C ALA A 243 -22.67 -69.32 -33.66
N GLN A 244 -23.58 -68.38 -33.90
CA GLN A 244 -23.40 -66.99 -33.46
C GLN A 244 -23.48 -66.85 -31.94
N THR A 245 -24.44 -67.51 -31.28
CA THR A 245 -24.51 -67.56 -29.81
C THR A 245 -23.22 -68.13 -29.22
N ALA A 246 -22.70 -69.24 -29.75
CA ALA A 246 -21.45 -69.83 -29.28
C ALA A 246 -20.24 -68.90 -29.46
N LYS A 247 -20.17 -68.16 -30.58
CA LYS A 247 -19.12 -67.14 -30.80
C LYS A 247 -19.23 -66.01 -29.78
N ILE A 248 -20.43 -65.51 -29.51
CA ILE A 248 -20.66 -64.45 -28.51
C ILE A 248 -20.22 -64.94 -27.12
N VAL A 249 -20.67 -66.13 -26.70
CA VAL A 249 -20.29 -66.72 -25.41
C VAL A 249 -18.78 -66.94 -25.32
N GLN A 250 -18.14 -67.40 -26.40
CA GLN A 250 -16.69 -67.58 -26.43
C GLN A 250 -15.94 -66.25 -26.33
N SER A 251 -16.39 -65.20 -27.02
CA SER A 251 -15.81 -63.86 -26.87
C SER A 251 -15.96 -63.32 -25.45
N MET A 252 -17.10 -63.56 -24.80
CA MET A 252 -17.32 -63.18 -23.40
C MET A 252 -16.39 -63.96 -22.45
N ARG A 253 -16.20 -65.28 -22.66
CA ARG A 253 -15.24 -66.09 -21.89
C ARG A 253 -13.82 -65.53 -21.99
N THR A 254 -13.41 -65.16 -23.19
CA THR A 254 -12.08 -64.58 -23.44
C THR A 254 -11.94 -63.20 -22.80
N GLU A 255 -12.94 -62.33 -22.94
CA GLU A 255 -12.96 -60.99 -22.35
C GLU A 255 -12.87 -61.06 -20.81
N LEU A 256 -13.70 -61.90 -20.19
CA LEU A 256 -13.74 -62.09 -18.75
C LEU A 256 -12.43 -62.64 -18.18
N SER A 257 -11.82 -63.62 -18.86
CA SER A 257 -10.51 -64.15 -18.49
C SER A 257 -9.40 -63.08 -18.56
N GLY A 258 -9.53 -62.11 -19.47
CA GLY A 258 -8.64 -60.94 -19.56
C GLY A 258 -8.91 -59.90 -18.48
N GLN A 259 -10.18 -59.62 -18.18
CA GLN A 259 -10.59 -58.66 -17.15
C GLN A 259 -10.15 -59.07 -15.74
N LEU A 260 -10.16 -60.36 -15.42
CA LEU A 260 -9.73 -60.89 -14.12
C LEU A 260 -8.22 -60.74 -13.84
N ARG A 261 -7.39 -60.45 -14.87
CA ARG A 261 -5.92 -60.40 -14.74
C ARG A 261 -5.33 -59.06 -14.28
N GLY A 262 -6.12 -57.98 -14.22
CA GLY A 262 -5.61 -56.66 -13.84
C GLY A 262 -6.60 -55.84 -13.03
N ASN A 263 -6.16 -55.34 -11.87
CA ASN A 263 -6.82 -54.23 -11.19
C ASN A 263 -6.38 -52.94 -11.88
N ASN A 264 -7.32 -52.23 -12.50
CA ASN A 264 -7.07 -50.99 -13.24
C ASN A 264 -6.93 -49.77 -12.31
N VAL A 265 -7.18 -49.94 -11.01
CA VAL A 265 -6.95 -48.93 -9.99
C VAL A 265 -5.99 -49.48 -8.94
N ARG A 266 -4.93 -48.74 -8.59
CA ARG A 266 -4.02 -49.12 -7.51
C ARG A 266 -3.43 -47.90 -6.80
N VAL A 267 -3.14 -48.05 -5.51
CA VAL A 267 -2.33 -47.06 -4.79
C VAL A 267 -0.89 -47.19 -5.28
N VAL A 268 -0.31 -46.08 -5.73
CA VAL A 268 1.07 -45.98 -6.19
C VAL A 268 1.97 -45.55 -5.04
N ASP A 269 1.55 -44.53 -4.30
CA ASP A 269 2.30 -43.95 -3.20
C ASP A 269 1.34 -43.61 -2.05
N PRO A 270 1.48 -44.23 -0.88
CA PRO A 270 0.63 -43.90 0.27
C PRO A 270 0.97 -42.52 0.83
N ALA A 271 -0.01 -41.86 1.44
CA ALA A 271 0.17 -40.61 2.16
C ALA A 271 1.08 -40.80 3.38
N GLU A 272 2.19 -40.07 3.41
CA GLU A 272 3.06 -39.97 4.59
C GLU A 272 2.53 -38.97 5.62
N VAL A 273 2.96 -39.11 6.88
CA VAL A 273 2.65 -38.16 7.95
C VAL A 273 3.40 -36.84 7.70
N PRO A 274 2.71 -35.72 7.44
CA PRO A 274 3.36 -34.46 7.12
C PRO A 274 4.06 -33.87 8.34
N LYS A 275 5.34 -33.51 8.19
CA LYS A 275 6.18 -32.95 9.27
C LYS A 275 5.96 -31.46 9.50
N THR A 276 5.43 -30.75 8.50
CA THR A 276 5.22 -29.30 8.54
C THR A 276 3.76 -28.96 8.17
N PRO A 277 3.19 -27.92 8.78
CA PRO A 277 1.83 -27.50 8.45
C PRO A 277 1.81 -26.77 7.10
N SER A 278 0.74 -27.00 6.35
CA SER A 278 0.48 -26.37 5.04
C SER A 278 -0.17 -24.99 5.17
N LYS A 279 -0.94 -24.77 6.24
CA LYS A 279 -1.63 -23.51 6.55
C LYS A 279 -1.48 -23.16 8.04
N PRO A 280 -1.45 -21.86 8.39
CA PRO A 280 -1.35 -20.71 7.49
C PRO A 280 0.06 -20.53 6.92
N ASN A 281 0.16 -20.01 5.69
CA ASN A 281 1.43 -19.70 5.05
C ASN A 281 2.06 -18.43 5.67
N LYS A 282 2.76 -18.61 6.80
CA LYS A 282 3.32 -17.51 7.62
C LYS A 282 4.10 -16.49 6.80
N ARG A 283 4.95 -16.97 5.88
CA ARG A 283 5.77 -16.13 5.00
C ARG A 283 4.91 -15.26 4.06
N ARG A 284 3.91 -15.84 3.40
CA ARG A 284 3.03 -15.11 2.47
C ARG A 284 2.20 -14.06 3.20
N ALA A 285 1.65 -14.41 4.37
CA ALA A 285 0.88 -13.48 5.18
C ALA A 285 1.73 -12.27 5.62
N LEU A 286 2.96 -12.50 6.11
CA LEU A 286 3.88 -11.42 6.49
C LEU A 286 4.31 -10.58 5.28
N MET A 287 4.57 -11.17 4.11
CA MET A 287 4.89 -10.42 2.89
C MET A 287 3.74 -9.49 2.48
N LEU A 288 2.50 -9.98 2.49
CA LEU A 288 1.32 -9.15 2.19
C LEU A 288 1.14 -8.06 3.25
N ALA A 289 1.30 -8.36 4.53
CA ALA A 289 1.23 -7.37 5.60
C ALA A 289 2.31 -6.29 5.48
N SER A 290 3.54 -6.64 5.07
CA SER A 290 4.58 -5.66 4.79
C SER A 290 4.20 -4.75 3.62
N LEU A 291 3.69 -5.32 2.52
CA LEU A 291 3.27 -4.54 1.34
C LEU A 291 2.15 -3.55 1.70
N PHE A 292 1.07 -4.03 2.33
CA PHE A 292 -0.04 -3.17 2.72
C PHE A 292 0.34 -2.19 3.84
N GLY A 293 1.21 -2.59 4.77
CA GLY A 293 1.74 -1.71 5.81
C GLY A 293 2.59 -0.57 5.24
N LEU A 294 3.43 -0.83 4.24
CA LEU A 294 4.21 0.19 3.55
C LEU A 294 3.31 1.13 2.74
N LEU A 295 2.35 0.59 1.97
CA LEU A 295 1.40 1.40 1.20
C LEU A 295 0.53 2.27 2.11
N GLY A 296 -0.06 1.69 3.16
CA GLY A 296 -0.85 2.42 4.14
C GLY A 296 -0.03 3.49 4.88
N GLY A 297 1.21 3.15 5.26
CA GLY A 297 2.15 4.08 5.87
C GLY A 297 2.51 5.25 4.95
N PHE A 298 2.73 4.98 3.65
CA PHE A 298 2.97 5.99 2.61
C PHE A 298 1.81 6.98 2.51
N PHE A 299 0.58 6.49 2.30
CA PHE A 299 -0.58 7.37 2.16
C PHE A 299 -0.88 8.16 3.44
N LEU A 300 -0.73 7.52 4.62
CA LEU A 300 -0.90 8.23 5.88
C LEU A 300 0.18 9.30 6.08
N ALA A 301 1.43 9.04 5.70
CA ALA A 301 2.51 10.03 5.73
C ALA A 301 2.19 11.24 4.83
N LEU A 302 1.68 11.01 3.62
CA LEU A 302 1.21 12.10 2.74
C LEU A 302 0.06 12.89 3.37
N GLY A 303 -0.93 12.20 3.95
CA GLY A 303 -2.06 12.85 4.61
C GLY A 303 -1.63 13.71 5.81
N VAL A 304 -0.71 13.20 6.64
CA VAL A 304 -0.15 13.94 7.78
C VAL A 304 0.66 15.16 7.30
N GLU A 305 1.43 15.04 6.22
CA GLU A 305 2.16 16.17 5.65
C GLU A 305 1.22 17.22 5.04
N ALA A 306 0.15 16.79 4.36
CA ALA A 306 -0.84 17.69 3.79
C ALA A 306 -1.58 18.52 4.86
N LEU A 307 -1.70 17.99 6.08
CA LEU A 307 -2.25 18.70 7.23
C LEU A 307 -1.24 19.61 7.95
N ASP A 308 0.07 19.51 7.65
CA ASP A 308 1.10 20.37 8.25
C ASP A 308 1.11 21.77 7.58
N GLN A 309 0.45 22.72 8.24
CA GLN A 309 0.32 24.10 7.75
C GLN A 309 1.48 25.02 8.13
N SER A 310 2.60 24.50 8.66
CA SER A 310 3.74 25.33 9.07
C SER A 310 4.53 25.90 7.87
N ILE A 311 5.29 26.97 8.09
CA ILE A 311 6.18 27.58 7.09
C ILE A 311 7.61 27.11 7.36
N ARG A 312 8.20 26.41 6.39
CA ARG A 312 9.55 25.82 6.53
C ARG A 312 10.49 26.11 5.35
N SER A 313 10.00 26.62 4.22
CA SER A 313 10.85 26.97 3.08
C SER A 313 10.48 28.24 2.35
N GLN A 314 11.35 28.61 1.41
CA GLN A 314 11.10 29.64 0.40
C GLN A 314 9.76 29.39 -0.32
N GLU A 315 9.51 28.18 -0.81
CA GLU A 315 8.26 27.88 -1.53
C GLU A 315 7.05 28.05 -0.62
N ASP A 316 7.17 27.73 0.67
CA ASP A 316 6.11 28.00 1.64
C ASP A 316 5.85 29.49 1.80
N VAL A 317 6.88 30.33 1.85
CA VAL A 317 6.74 31.78 1.93
C VAL A 317 6.06 32.32 0.68
N GLU A 318 6.57 31.98 -0.50
CA GLU A 318 6.07 32.50 -1.77
C GLU A 318 4.65 32.01 -2.05
N ARG A 319 4.38 30.71 -1.86
CA ARG A 319 3.07 30.11 -2.15
C ARG A 319 2.03 30.41 -1.07
N LYS A 320 2.38 30.31 0.22
CA LYS A 320 1.40 30.47 1.31
C LYS A 320 1.21 31.93 1.67
N LEU A 321 2.28 32.73 1.75
CA LEU A 321 2.19 34.15 2.11
C LEU A 321 2.05 35.07 0.89
N GLY A 322 2.49 34.67 -0.31
CA GLY A 322 2.50 35.59 -1.46
C GLY A 322 3.53 36.72 -1.32
N LEU A 323 4.56 36.52 -0.50
CA LEU A 323 5.61 37.50 -0.26
C LEU A 323 6.93 37.06 -0.89
N PRO A 324 7.79 37.99 -1.34
CA PRO A 324 9.17 37.68 -1.72
C PRO A 324 9.94 37.05 -0.55
N PHE A 325 10.71 35.99 -0.82
CA PHE A 325 11.60 35.40 0.17
C PHE A 325 12.93 36.18 0.25
N LEU A 326 13.23 36.74 1.42
CA LEU A 326 14.44 37.54 1.64
C LEU A 326 15.63 36.70 2.13
N GLY A 327 15.38 35.51 2.65
CA GLY A 327 16.39 34.61 3.17
C GLY A 327 15.99 33.92 4.48
N SER A 328 16.90 33.07 4.95
CA SER A 328 16.72 32.32 6.20
C SER A 328 17.89 32.51 7.14
N VAL A 329 17.62 32.57 8.44
CA VAL A 329 18.65 32.68 9.49
C VAL A 329 18.63 31.43 10.36
N PRO A 330 19.79 30.76 10.58
CA PRO A 330 19.87 29.62 11.49
C PRO A 330 19.47 30.00 12.91
N HIS A 331 19.08 29.00 13.69
CA HIS A 331 18.96 29.16 15.13
C HIS A 331 20.34 29.49 15.75
N ALA A 332 20.54 30.75 16.12
CA ALA A 332 21.73 31.21 16.84
C ALA A 332 21.56 30.99 18.35
N VAL A 333 22.56 30.39 18.99
CA VAL A 333 22.64 30.26 20.46
C VAL A 333 23.57 31.37 20.95
N PHE A 334 23.03 32.31 21.72
CA PHE A 334 23.80 33.40 22.31
C PHE A 334 24.49 32.91 23.59
N GLN A 335 25.81 33.14 23.70
CA GLN A 335 26.52 33.08 24.98
C GLN A 335 26.54 34.50 25.57
N GLY A 336 25.49 34.83 26.34
CA GLY A 336 25.33 36.12 27.02
C GLY A 336 24.49 37.16 26.25
N ASP A 337 23.97 38.15 26.99
CA ASP A 337 23.14 39.25 26.49
C ASP A 337 23.99 40.53 26.33
N SER A 338 24.91 40.57 25.37
CA SER A 338 25.77 41.75 25.16
C SER A 338 25.91 42.13 23.69
N VAL A 339 26.24 43.39 23.46
CA VAL A 339 26.62 43.95 22.15
C VAL A 339 27.69 43.11 21.48
N LYS A 340 28.67 42.64 22.27
CA LYS A 340 29.76 41.77 21.81
C LYS A 340 29.25 40.46 21.22
N ALA A 341 28.20 39.87 21.79
CA ALA A 341 27.63 38.63 21.26
C ALA A 341 27.03 38.81 19.86
N TYR A 342 26.45 39.98 19.56
CA TYR A 342 25.96 40.30 18.22
C TYR A 342 27.10 40.56 17.23
N THR A 343 28.13 41.31 17.63
CA THR A 343 29.29 41.56 16.77
C THR A 343 30.07 40.29 16.48
N ASP A 344 30.24 39.40 17.46
CA ASP A 344 30.93 38.12 17.29
C ASP A 344 30.13 37.17 16.39
N LEU A 345 28.80 37.13 16.57
CA LEU A 345 27.90 36.35 15.73
C LEU A 345 27.90 36.82 14.28
N ILE A 346 28.12 38.11 14.01
CA ILE A 346 28.04 38.67 12.66
C ILE A 346 29.42 38.76 11.99
N GLY A 347 30.45 39.09 12.76
CA GLY A 347 31.81 39.40 12.30
C GLY A 347 32.82 38.27 12.47
N GLY A 348 32.48 37.17 13.14
CA GLY A 348 33.37 36.02 13.29
C GLY A 348 33.77 35.44 11.92
N PRO A 349 35.06 35.09 11.71
CA PRO A 349 35.48 34.38 10.50
C PRO A 349 34.66 33.09 10.41
N GLU A 350 34.03 32.85 9.26
CA GLU A 350 33.16 31.69 8.99
C GLU A 350 31.78 31.69 9.68
N SER A 351 31.27 32.83 10.18
CA SER A 351 29.91 32.87 10.71
C SER A 351 28.84 32.76 9.61
N PHE A 352 28.25 31.56 9.50
CA PHE A 352 27.11 31.29 8.60
C PHE A 352 25.91 32.22 8.87
N THR A 353 25.68 32.57 10.14
CA THR A 353 24.63 33.53 10.54
C THR A 353 24.93 34.92 9.98
N GLY A 354 26.19 35.37 10.06
CA GLY A 354 26.65 36.64 9.49
C GLY A 354 26.44 36.71 7.98
N GLU A 355 26.84 35.67 7.24
CA GLU A 355 26.62 35.60 5.78
C GLU A 355 25.12 35.60 5.42
N SER A 356 24.31 34.86 6.18
CA SER A 356 22.85 34.86 5.99
C SER A 356 22.25 36.26 6.14
N LEU A 357 22.69 37.01 7.15
CA LEU A 357 22.24 38.39 7.41
C LEU A 357 22.72 39.38 6.33
N LYS A 358 23.95 39.24 5.83
CA LYS A 358 24.46 40.05 4.70
C LYS A 358 23.68 39.80 3.41
N ASN A 359 23.27 38.56 3.16
CA ASN A 359 22.40 38.21 2.03
C ASN A 359 21.01 38.83 2.18
N ILE A 360 20.40 38.72 3.36
CA ILE A 360 19.11 39.35 3.67
C ILE A 360 19.20 40.87 3.50
N ARG A 361 20.26 41.52 4.00
CA ARG A 361 20.53 42.96 3.79
C ARG A 361 20.50 43.30 2.30
N THR A 362 21.19 42.51 1.48
CA THR A 362 21.27 42.72 0.03
C THR A 362 19.89 42.57 -0.62
N MET A 363 19.10 41.56 -0.25
CA MET A 363 17.73 41.38 -0.76
C MET A 363 16.78 42.48 -0.32
N ILE A 364 16.92 42.98 0.91
CA ILE A 364 16.18 44.16 1.38
C ILE A 364 16.55 45.36 0.50
N GLY A 365 17.84 45.56 0.21
CA GLY A 365 18.32 46.59 -0.71
C GLY A 365 17.63 46.53 -2.07
N PHE A 366 17.55 45.35 -2.69
CA PHE A 366 16.82 45.16 -3.96
C PHE A 366 15.31 45.40 -3.83
N ALA A 367 14.68 44.92 -2.75
CA ALA A 367 13.25 45.12 -2.51
C ALA A 367 12.88 46.58 -2.23
N MET A 368 13.86 47.39 -1.82
CA MET A 368 13.73 48.82 -1.55
C MET A 368 14.25 49.72 -2.69
N ALA A 369 14.89 49.15 -3.71
CA ALA A 369 15.43 49.93 -4.83
C ALA A 369 14.31 50.74 -5.51
N GLY A 370 14.56 52.05 -5.68
CA GLY A 370 13.57 52.99 -6.26
C GLY A 370 12.46 53.43 -5.30
N LYS A 371 12.52 53.10 -4.00
CA LYS A 371 11.61 53.61 -2.97
C LYS A 371 12.31 54.68 -2.12
N ASP A 372 11.68 55.83 -1.93
CA ASP A 372 12.20 56.94 -1.10
C ASP A 372 12.13 56.68 0.42
N SER A 373 11.97 55.42 0.87
CA SER A 373 11.85 55.09 2.29
C SER A 373 13.18 54.63 2.87
N LYS A 374 13.74 55.37 3.84
CA LYS A 374 14.90 54.96 4.65
C LYS A 374 14.51 54.07 5.84
N SER A 375 13.22 53.96 6.14
CA SER A 375 12.69 53.28 7.32
C SER A 375 12.27 51.83 7.03
N LEU A 376 12.60 50.93 7.95
CA LEU A 376 12.34 49.50 7.93
C LEU A 376 11.68 49.07 9.24
N LEU A 377 10.44 48.58 9.17
CA LEU A 377 9.75 47.98 10.30
C LEU A 377 9.95 46.46 10.32
N LEU A 378 10.44 45.92 11.44
CA LEU A 378 10.45 44.47 11.66
C LEU A 378 9.19 44.07 12.43
N THR A 379 8.38 43.19 11.85
CA THR A 379 7.17 42.67 12.49
C THR A 379 6.99 41.19 12.20
N SER A 380 6.01 40.55 12.82
CA SER A 380 5.78 39.11 12.72
C SER A 380 4.35 38.76 13.11
N THR A 381 3.96 37.51 12.96
CA THR A 381 2.61 37.04 13.32
C THR A 381 2.42 37.03 14.84
N HIS A 382 3.37 36.43 15.57
CA HIS A 382 3.28 36.17 17.00
C HIS A 382 4.57 36.52 17.75
N GLN A 383 4.47 36.58 19.08
CA GLN A 383 5.63 36.76 19.92
C GLN A 383 6.60 35.56 19.84
N GLY A 384 7.91 35.81 19.95
CA GLY A 384 8.93 34.76 19.95
C GLY A 384 9.47 34.34 18.57
N GLU A 385 9.05 34.98 17.48
CA GLU A 385 9.57 34.72 16.12
C GLU A 385 10.95 35.36 15.86
N GLY A 386 11.45 36.16 16.82
CA GLY A 386 12.79 36.75 16.79
C GLY A 386 12.91 38.06 16.01
N LYS A 387 11.88 38.90 16.04
CA LYS A 387 11.86 40.27 15.49
C LYS A 387 13.02 41.12 16.01
N THR A 388 13.16 41.25 17.33
CA THR A 388 14.24 42.00 18.00
C THR A 388 15.62 41.52 17.59
N PHE A 389 15.82 40.20 17.53
CA PHE A 389 17.07 39.63 17.02
C PHE A 389 17.33 40.07 15.59
N MET A 390 16.35 39.92 14.69
CA MET A 390 16.49 40.36 13.30
C MET A 390 16.72 41.87 13.17
N ALA A 391 16.04 42.69 13.97
CA ALA A 391 16.17 44.14 13.96
C ALA A 391 17.59 44.57 14.37
N ILE A 392 18.10 44.05 15.50
CA ILE A 392 19.47 44.31 15.95
C ILE A 392 20.48 43.80 14.93
N SER A 393 20.34 42.56 14.48
CA SER A 393 21.28 41.94 13.54
C SER A 393 21.36 42.68 12.20
N LEU A 394 20.22 43.12 11.65
CA LEU A 394 20.22 43.93 10.44
C LEU A 394 20.83 45.31 10.70
N ALA A 395 20.55 45.94 11.84
CA ALA A 395 21.13 47.24 12.19
C ALA A 395 22.66 47.19 12.22
N VAL A 396 23.22 46.15 12.82
CA VAL A 396 24.68 45.91 12.83
C VAL A 396 25.22 45.71 11.42
N VAL A 397 24.57 44.89 10.58
CA VAL A 397 25.05 44.59 9.22
C VAL A 397 24.94 45.79 8.26
N PHE A 398 23.99 46.71 8.47
CA PHE A 398 23.94 47.98 7.77
C PHE A 398 25.02 48.96 8.29
N ALA A 399 25.21 49.07 9.60
CA ALA A 399 26.22 49.95 10.20
C ALA A 399 27.66 49.57 9.81
N GLN A 400 27.94 48.27 9.72
CA GLN A 400 29.21 47.73 9.22
C GLN A 400 29.48 48.05 7.73
N LEU A 401 28.45 48.33 6.94
CA LEU A 401 28.59 48.80 5.55
C LEU A 401 28.93 50.30 5.48
N GLY A 402 28.90 51.00 6.61
CA GLY A 402 29.14 52.44 6.71
C GLY A 402 27.86 53.29 6.70
N GLU A 403 26.66 52.70 6.65
CA GLU A 403 25.40 53.46 6.80
C GLU A 403 25.29 53.98 8.24
N LYS A 404 24.88 55.24 8.43
CA LYS A 404 24.45 55.73 9.74
C LYS A 404 23.07 55.16 10.06
N VAL A 405 22.99 54.29 11.06
CA VAL A 405 21.78 53.55 11.42
C VAL A 405 21.23 54.03 12.76
N LEU A 406 19.92 54.34 12.78
CA LEU A 406 19.16 54.50 14.01
C LEU A 406 18.27 53.27 14.23
N LEU A 407 18.45 52.58 15.35
CA LEU A 407 17.58 51.51 15.79
C LEU A 407 16.59 52.01 16.84
N ILE A 408 15.30 51.90 16.59
CA ILE A 408 14.23 52.41 17.44
C ILE A 408 13.50 51.25 18.10
N GLU A 409 13.26 51.36 19.42
CA GLU A 409 12.36 50.45 20.13
C GLU A 409 10.90 50.73 19.74
N GLY A 410 10.30 49.86 18.94
CA GLY A 410 8.91 49.97 18.51
C GLY A 410 7.90 49.21 19.37
N ASP A 411 8.35 48.24 20.18
CA ASP A 411 7.52 47.53 21.16
C ASP A 411 7.57 48.22 22.53
N LEU A 412 6.74 49.26 22.67
CA LEU A 412 6.63 50.01 23.93
C LEU A 412 6.01 49.18 25.08
N ARG A 413 5.46 47.99 24.79
CA ARG A 413 4.83 47.12 25.79
C ARG A 413 5.83 46.19 26.44
N ARG A 414 6.81 45.71 25.67
CA ARG A 414 7.83 44.77 26.15
C ARG A 414 9.22 45.17 25.64
N PRO A 415 9.71 46.37 26.01
CA PRO A 415 10.94 46.89 25.47
C PRO A 415 12.15 46.04 25.88
N ASN A 416 13.07 45.81 24.94
CA ASN A 416 14.21 44.92 25.16
C ASN A 416 15.55 45.52 24.71
N LEU A 417 15.56 46.52 23.81
CA LEU A 417 16.79 47.05 23.23
C LEU A 417 17.74 47.61 24.28
N HIS A 418 17.22 48.34 25.27
CA HIS A 418 18.06 48.88 26.36
C HIS A 418 18.86 47.80 27.09
N LYS A 419 18.26 46.62 27.29
CA LYS A 419 18.93 45.47 27.92
C LYS A 419 19.98 44.86 26.99
N ARG A 420 19.70 44.81 25.68
CA ARG A 420 20.60 44.24 24.67
C ARG A 420 21.85 45.08 24.44
N PHE A 421 21.71 46.40 24.55
CA PHE A 421 22.80 47.35 24.38
C PHE A 421 23.41 47.84 25.70
N ALA A 422 22.87 47.42 26.84
CA ALA A 422 23.28 47.88 28.17
C ALA A 422 23.27 49.41 28.31
N VAL A 423 22.23 50.06 27.78
CA VAL A 423 22.04 51.51 27.82
C VAL A 423 20.94 51.91 28.82
N PRO A 424 21.04 53.10 29.44
CA PRO A 424 19.98 53.68 30.28
C PRO A 424 18.61 53.74 29.56
N ASN A 425 17.51 53.59 30.31
CA ASN A 425 16.13 53.51 29.79
C ASN A 425 15.12 54.38 30.57
N GLU A 426 15.59 55.46 31.19
CA GLU A 426 14.75 56.40 31.96
C GLU A 426 13.97 57.34 31.02
N ALA A 427 14.60 57.77 29.93
CA ALA A 427 14.01 58.61 28.89
C ALA A 427 14.27 58.00 27.51
N GLY A 428 13.29 58.13 26.61
CA GLY A 428 13.34 57.52 25.28
C GLY A 428 12.13 57.91 24.44
N ILE A 429 11.77 57.07 23.48
CA ILE A 429 10.66 57.37 22.56
C ILE A 429 9.34 57.63 23.29
N SER A 430 9.04 56.93 24.39
CA SER A 430 7.80 57.14 25.17
C SER A 430 7.73 58.56 25.75
N HIS A 431 8.86 59.08 26.25
CA HIS A 431 8.98 60.43 26.78
C HIS A 431 8.69 61.47 25.70
N PHE A 432 9.31 61.32 24.52
CA PHE A 432 9.08 62.23 23.40
C PHE A 432 7.64 62.19 22.91
N LEU A 433 7.07 60.99 22.71
CA LEU A 433 5.69 60.86 22.22
C LEU A 433 4.66 61.43 23.21
N ALA A 434 4.93 61.35 24.52
CA ALA A 434 4.06 61.90 25.55
C ALA A 434 4.21 63.43 25.70
N TYR A 435 5.44 63.91 25.85
CA TYR A 435 5.73 65.27 26.35
C TYR A 435 6.56 66.14 25.42
N GLY A 436 7.13 65.57 24.34
CA GLY A 436 8.04 66.30 23.46
C GLY A 436 7.40 67.54 22.85
N LYS A 437 8.14 68.65 22.85
CA LYS A 437 7.68 69.93 22.26
C LYS A 437 8.20 70.10 20.85
N ASP A 438 9.47 69.77 20.63
CA ASP A 438 10.11 69.88 19.33
C ASP A 438 11.06 68.69 19.05
N ALA A 439 11.37 68.47 17.77
CA ALA A 439 12.22 67.36 17.34
C ALA A 439 13.69 67.51 17.76
N SER A 440 14.13 68.68 18.25
CA SER A 440 15.51 68.86 18.71
C SER A 440 15.77 68.11 20.01
N GLU A 441 14.73 67.85 20.82
CA GLU A 441 14.80 67.00 22.02
C GLU A 441 15.19 65.55 21.71
N LEU A 442 14.95 65.05 20.50
CA LEU A 442 15.25 63.66 20.11
C LEU A 442 16.75 63.35 20.13
N GLU A 443 17.59 64.33 19.82
CA GLU A 443 19.06 64.14 19.80
C GLU A 443 19.58 63.73 21.19
N ALA A 444 19.00 64.27 22.25
CA ALA A 444 19.37 63.95 23.63
C ALA A 444 18.86 62.58 24.10
N LEU A 445 17.88 61.99 23.40
CA LEU A 445 17.29 60.69 23.73
C LEU A 445 17.96 59.53 22.99
N VAL A 446 18.67 59.83 21.91
CA VAL A 446 19.45 58.84 21.15
C VAL A 446 20.75 58.53 21.90
N GLN A 447 21.07 57.25 21.99
CA GLN A 447 22.21 56.77 22.74
C GLN A 447 23.12 55.91 21.86
N PRO A 448 24.46 56.05 21.97
CA PRO A 448 25.38 55.24 21.20
C PRO A 448 25.36 53.78 21.69
N THR A 449 25.43 52.83 20.77
CA THR A 449 25.40 51.39 21.11
C THR A 449 26.77 50.78 21.41
N GLY A 450 27.85 51.54 21.18
CA GLY A 450 29.22 51.02 21.17
C GLY A 450 29.64 50.36 19.85
N ILE A 451 28.72 50.22 18.89
CA ILE A 451 29.02 49.79 17.52
C ILE A 451 29.15 51.05 16.62
N PRO A 452 30.24 51.19 15.84
CA PRO A 452 30.39 52.33 14.93
C PRO A 452 29.19 52.47 13.98
N ASN A 453 28.73 53.71 13.78
CA ASN A 453 27.59 54.07 12.94
C ASN A 453 26.22 53.49 13.38
N LEU A 454 26.09 52.99 14.60
CA LEU A 454 24.83 52.48 15.13
C LEU A 454 24.44 53.16 16.44
N ASP A 455 23.33 53.88 16.38
CA ASP A 455 22.71 54.50 17.55
C ASP A 455 21.36 53.83 17.85
N VAL A 456 20.93 53.90 19.11
CA VAL A 456 19.67 53.35 19.59
C VAL A 456 18.79 54.42 20.24
N LEU A 457 17.50 54.41 19.91
CA LEU A 457 16.47 55.15 20.63
C LEU A 457 15.67 54.15 21.48
N PRO A 458 15.95 54.05 22.79
CA PRO A 458 15.27 53.09 23.66
C PRO A 458 13.84 53.54 23.97
N CYS A 459 13.07 52.65 24.62
CA CYS A 459 11.68 52.92 24.99
C CYS A 459 11.55 54.15 25.88
N GLY A 460 12.42 54.27 26.89
CA GLY A 460 12.13 55.05 28.09
C GLY A 460 11.23 54.26 29.05
N THR A 461 10.56 54.99 29.94
CA THR A 461 9.55 54.40 30.83
C THR A 461 8.39 53.80 30.04
N ILE A 462 7.94 52.60 30.44
CA ILE A 462 6.84 51.91 29.77
C ILE A 462 5.56 52.75 29.97
N PRO A 463 4.92 53.24 28.90
CA PRO A 463 3.74 54.09 29.02
C PRO A 463 2.49 53.25 29.34
N PRO A 464 1.48 53.82 30.03
CA PRO A 464 0.23 53.13 30.29
C PRO A 464 -0.57 52.88 29.00
N ASN A 465 -0.50 53.79 28.01
CA ASN A 465 -1.26 53.73 26.76
C ASN A 465 -0.35 53.76 25.51
N PRO A 466 0.38 52.67 25.20
CA PRO A 466 1.28 52.60 24.04
C PRO A 466 0.66 53.01 22.70
N SER A 467 -0.51 52.45 22.35
CA SER A 467 -1.15 52.64 21.05
C SER A 467 -1.58 54.10 20.81
N GLU A 468 -1.99 54.80 21.87
CA GLU A 468 -2.37 56.21 21.80
C GLU A 468 -1.15 57.08 21.50
N LEU A 469 -0.02 56.82 22.16
CA LEU A 469 1.23 57.55 21.95
C LEU A 469 1.76 57.38 20.51
N LEU A 470 1.69 56.15 19.97
CA LEU A 470 2.09 55.86 18.59
C LEU A 470 1.21 56.56 17.54
N SER A 471 0.00 56.99 17.92
CA SER A 471 -0.96 57.67 17.03
C SER A 471 -0.84 59.20 17.08
N THR A 472 0.05 59.76 17.91
CA THR A 472 0.22 61.21 18.03
C THR A 472 0.94 61.82 16.81
N PRO A 473 0.75 63.12 16.52
CA PRO A 473 1.50 63.83 15.47
C PRO A 473 3.02 63.87 15.69
N ARG A 474 3.50 63.48 16.88
CA ARG A 474 4.93 63.39 17.19
C ARG A 474 5.59 62.19 16.52
N MET A 475 4.84 61.12 16.24
CA MET A 475 5.38 59.94 15.54
C MET A 475 5.93 60.27 14.15
N PRO A 476 5.18 60.94 13.24
CA PRO A 476 5.74 61.36 11.96
C PRO A 476 6.90 62.36 12.15
N ALA A 477 6.81 63.29 13.10
CA ALA A 477 7.90 64.24 13.38
C ALA A 477 9.21 63.55 13.78
N LEU A 478 9.14 62.47 14.58
CA LEU A 478 10.28 61.64 14.96
C LEU A 478 10.92 60.98 13.73
N LEU A 479 10.10 60.39 12.86
CA LEU A 479 10.62 59.69 11.68
C LEU A 479 11.18 60.66 10.64
N ASP A 480 10.59 61.84 10.46
CA ASP A 480 11.11 62.87 9.56
C ASP A 480 12.44 63.44 10.08
N TRP A 481 12.54 63.68 11.39
CA TRP A 481 13.79 64.04 12.05
C TRP A 481 14.88 62.97 11.83
N ALA A 482 14.52 61.69 12.01
CA ALA A 482 15.45 60.58 11.83
C ALA A 482 15.90 60.45 10.36
N ARG A 483 15.00 60.62 9.39
CA ARG A 483 15.30 60.53 7.94
C ARG A 483 16.30 61.58 7.47
N ALA A 484 16.30 62.74 8.12
CA ALA A 484 17.23 63.82 7.81
C ALA A 484 18.66 63.54 8.30
N ARG A 485 18.83 62.66 9.30
CA ARG A 485 20.12 62.45 9.99
C ARG A 485 20.76 61.08 9.76
N PHE A 486 19.93 60.08 9.55
CA PHE A 486 20.35 58.69 9.39
C PHE A 486 20.11 58.22 7.97
N ASP A 487 21.00 57.36 7.49
CA ASP A 487 20.88 56.68 6.20
C ASP A 487 19.83 55.57 6.29
N ARG A 488 19.74 54.92 7.46
CA ARG A 488 18.83 53.82 7.76
C ARG A 488 18.13 54.00 9.08
N ILE A 489 16.83 53.74 9.10
CA ILE A 489 16.03 53.70 10.32
C ILE A 489 15.43 52.31 10.43
N ILE A 490 15.72 51.61 11.53
CA ILE A 490 15.19 50.28 11.80
C ILE A 490 14.31 50.36 13.04
N VAL A 491 13.08 49.86 12.93
CA VAL A 491 12.14 49.83 14.04
C VAL A 491 11.92 48.37 14.45
N ASP A 492 12.23 48.03 15.70
CA ASP A 492 11.86 46.74 16.28
C ASP A 492 10.38 46.77 16.70
N GLY A 493 9.51 46.26 15.82
CA GLY A 493 8.07 46.37 15.99
C GLY A 493 7.44 45.28 16.85
N THR A 494 6.15 45.47 17.11
CA THR A 494 5.29 44.49 17.79
C THR A 494 4.86 43.36 16.85
N PRO A 495 4.45 42.19 17.37
CA PRO A 495 3.73 41.20 16.57
C PRO A 495 2.32 41.69 16.18
N VAL A 496 1.82 41.29 15.02
CA VAL A 496 0.49 41.65 14.49
C VAL A 496 -0.66 41.01 15.28
N PHE A 497 -0.40 39.87 15.93
CA PHE A 497 -1.35 39.26 16.87
C PHE A 497 -0.72 39.09 18.26
N PRO A 498 -1.46 39.39 19.34
CA PRO A 498 -2.87 39.83 19.37
C PRO A 498 -3.08 41.35 19.23
N ILE A 499 -2.03 42.15 18.95
CA ILE A 499 -2.05 43.61 19.08
C ILE A 499 -1.87 44.28 17.72
N THR A 500 -2.47 45.46 17.51
CA THR A 500 -2.46 46.19 16.23
C THR A 500 -1.40 47.29 16.13
N ASP A 501 -0.48 47.42 17.09
CA ASP A 501 0.50 48.51 17.17
C ASP A 501 1.46 48.52 15.96
N ALA A 502 1.76 47.36 15.38
CA ALA A 502 2.56 47.26 14.16
C ALA A 502 1.94 48.01 12.96
N LEU A 503 0.60 48.14 12.94
CA LEU A 503 -0.12 48.89 11.90
C LEU A 503 0.09 50.40 12.05
N LEU A 504 0.22 50.89 13.29
CA LEU A 504 0.44 52.31 13.57
C LEU A 504 1.81 52.77 13.09
N TRP A 505 2.83 51.93 13.27
CA TRP A 505 4.14 52.13 12.67
C TRP A 505 4.09 52.18 11.15
N GLY A 506 3.22 51.39 10.56
CA GLY A 506 3.12 51.21 9.12
C GLY A 506 2.79 52.43 8.29
N ARG A 507 1.93 53.29 8.83
CA ARG A 507 1.54 54.55 8.20
C ARG A 507 2.73 55.49 7.98
N HIS A 508 3.81 55.29 8.73
CA HIS A 508 4.95 56.19 8.74
C HIS A 508 6.28 55.50 8.40
N ALA A 509 6.49 54.21 8.70
CA ALA A 509 7.75 53.50 8.50
C ALA A 509 7.99 53.07 7.04
N GLY A 510 6.99 53.16 6.15
CA GLY A 510 7.16 53.04 4.68
C GLY A 510 7.41 51.63 4.12
N THR A 511 8.20 50.78 4.78
CA THR A 511 8.44 49.39 4.35
C THR A 511 8.64 48.45 5.54
N ALA A 512 8.04 47.26 5.48
CA ALA A 512 8.13 46.23 6.51
C ALA A 512 8.89 44.99 6.03
N VAL A 513 9.58 44.32 6.95
CA VAL A 513 10.14 42.98 6.79
C VAL A 513 9.39 42.03 7.71
N PHE A 514 8.80 40.98 7.14
CA PHE A 514 7.95 40.04 7.87
C PHE A 514 8.76 38.84 8.38
N VAL A 515 8.99 38.77 9.68
CA VAL A 515 9.76 37.70 10.30
C VAL A 515 8.85 36.52 10.59
N VAL A 516 9.24 35.31 10.18
CA VAL A 516 8.48 34.08 10.42
C VAL A 516 9.40 33.08 11.10
N LYS A 517 8.90 32.39 12.13
CA LYS A 517 9.68 31.31 12.76
C LYS A 517 9.64 30.03 11.91
N PHE A 518 10.78 29.36 11.76
CA PHE A 518 10.86 28.04 11.13
C PHE A 518 9.99 27.02 11.87
N GLY A 519 9.03 26.40 11.16
CA GLY A 519 8.05 25.51 11.79
C GLY A 519 7.11 26.23 12.77
N GLY A 520 7.02 27.57 12.66
CA GLY A 520 6.19 28.44 13.47
C GLY A 520 4.68 28.34 13.12
N PRO A 521 3.87 29.33 13.54
CA PRO A 521 2.41 29.24 13.58
C PRO A 521 1.77 28.87 12.24
N HIS A 522 0.50 28.42 12.30
CA HIS A 522 -0.30 28.08 11.12
C HIS A 522 -0.20 29.18 10.06
N SER A 523 0.20 28.81 8.84
CA SER A 523 0.29 29.73 7.70
C SER A 523 -0.96 30.59 7.53
N ALA A 524 -2.15 30.07 7.86
CA ALA A 524 -3.39 30.84 7.87
C ALA A 524 -3.34 32.11 8.75
N LEU A 525 -2.73 32.07 9.93
CA LEU A 525 -2.57 33.25 10.80
C LEU A 525 -1.54 34.22 10.24
N ALA A 526 -0.45 33.70 9.68
CA ALA A 526 0.57 34.52 9.03
C ALA A 526 0.02 35.24 7.78
N VAL A 527 -0.83 34.58 7.00
CA VAL A 527 -1.57 35.19 5.89
C VAL A 527 -2.51 36.30 6.39
N LYS A 528 -3.25 36.06 7.48
CA LYS A 528 -4.10 37.11 8.08
C LYS A 528 -3.28 38.28 8.61
N ALA A 529 -2.12 38.04 9.20
CA ALA A 529 -1.23 39.09 9.68
C ALA A 529 -0.69 39.93 8.53
N ARG A 530 -0.20 39.29 7.47
CA ARG A 530 0.20 39.96 6.21
C ARG A 530 -0.93 40.81 5.65
N GLN A 531 -2.14 40.25 5.52
CA GLN A 531 -3.30 40.97 4.98
C GLN A 531 -3.61 42.21 5.81
N LYS A 532 -3.64 42.09 7.15
CA LYS A 532 -3.83 43.26 8.03
C LYS A 532 -2.79 44.35 7.82
N LEU A 533 -1.53 43.99 7.64
CA LEU A 533 -0.46 44.96 7.39
C LEU A 533 -0.68 45.69 6.05
N GLU A 534 -1.04 44.97 5.00
CA GLU A 534 -1.35 45.56 3.69
C GLU A 534 -2.61 46.44 3.72
N ASP A 535 -3.67 45.98 4.39
CA ASP A 535 -4.90 46.76 4.61
C ASP A 535 -4.60 48.06 5.39
N GLY A 536 -3.60 48.03 6.28
CA GLY A 536 -3.06 49.18 6.99
C GLY A 536 -2.16 50.10 6.16
N GLY A 537 -1.92 49.78 4.90
CA GLY A 537 -1.11 50.57 3.96
C GLY A 537 0.40 50.29 4.03
N LEU A 538 0.85 49.24 4.75
CA LEU A 538 2.27 48.87 4.73
C LEU A 538 2.63 48.12 3.46
N LYS A 539 3.74 48.54 2.86
CA LYS A 539 4.43 47.74 1.84
C LYS A 539 5.35 46.74 2.53
N ILE A 540 5.18 45.45 2.25
CA ILE A 540 6.06 44.40 2.78
C ILE A 540 7.16 44.13 1.75
N ALA A 541 8.43 44.34 2.11
CA ALA A 541 9.58 44.05 1.25
C ALA A 541 9.71 42.55 0.97
N GLY A 542 9.34 41.73 1.94
CA GLY A 542 9.37 40.28 1.86
C GLY A 542 9.40 39.66 3.25
N ALA A 543 9.57 38.34 3.31
CA ALA A 543 9.62 37.59 4.55
C ALA A 543 10.98 36.90 4.77
N VAL A 544 11.36 36.79 6.05
CA VAL A 544 12.57 36.10 6.51
C VAL A 544 12.15 34.92 7.39
N ILE A 545 12.73 33.75 7.15
CA ILE A 545 12.55 32.58 8.03
C ILE A 545 13.66 32.57 9.08
N ASN A 546 13.32 32.83 10.33
CA ASN A 546 14.25 32.83 11.45
C ASN A 546 14.21 31.49 12.22
N GLN A 547 15.25 31.22 13.01
CA GLN A 547 15.38 30.03 13.86
C GLN A 547 15.40 28.71 13.07
N VAL A 548 15.99 28.70 11.88
CA VAL A 548 16.09 27.46 11.09
C VAL A 548 16.90 26.42 11.85
N SER A 549 16.28 25.26 12.09
CA SER A 549 16.93 24.15 12.78
C SER A 549 17.82 23.35 11.81
N SER A 550 19.06 23.04 12.20
CA SER A 550 19.98 22.19 11.42
C SER A 550 19.59 20.71 11.41
N ARG A 551 18.67 20.28 12.29
CA ARG A 551 18.16 18.90 12.39
C ARG A 551 16.98 18.59 11.46
N GLY A 552 16.41 19.59 10.79
CA GLY A 552 15.37 19.41 9.79
C GLY A 552 15.97 18.97 8.46
N GLY A 553 15.94 17.67 8.18
CA GLY A 553 16.44 17.09 6.92
C GLY A 553 15.97 17.86 5.69
N HIS A 554 16.91 18.05 4.75
CA HIS A 554 16.77 18.65 3.41
C HIS A 554 16.35 20.13 3.29
N TYR A 555 15.76 20.79 4.30
CA TYR A 555 15.67 22.27 4.29
C TYR A 555 17.02 22.93 4.51
N GLY A 556 17.95 22.15 5.05
CA GLY A 556 19.36 22.42 4.93
C GLY A 556 19.94 22.17 3.54
N GLY A 557 19.22 21.94 2.45
CA GLY A 557 19.82 21.68 1.12
C GLY A 557 20.71 22.84 0.67
N TYR A 558 20.20 24.06 0.75
CA TYR A 558 21.02 25.27 0.57
C TYR A 558 22.05 25.43 1.71
N TYR A 559 21.66 25.14 2.96
CA TYR A 559 22.55 25.19 4.15
C TYR A 559 23.74 24.23 4.08
N TYR A 560 23.57 23.05 3.49
CA TYR A 560 24.52 21.94 3.41
C TYR A 560 25.33 22.07 2.12
N TYR A 561 24.73 22.50 1.00
CA TYR A 561 25.46 22.82 -0.23
C TYR A 561 26.36 24.04 -0.04
N TYR A 562 25.89 25.12 0.61
CA TYR A 562 26.76 26.23 1.01
C TYR A 562 27.82 25.78 2.03
N ARG A 563 27.47 25.01 3.05
CA ARG A 563 28.44 24.51 4.04
C ARG A 563 29.50 23.58 3.42
N TYR A 564 29.15 22.76 2.43
CA TYR A 564 30.11 21.89 1.72
C TYR A 564 31.02 22.72 0.81
N HIS A 565 30.48 23.68 0.05
CA HIS A 565 31.26 24.50 -0.87
C HIS A 565 32.11 25.58 -0.19
N TYR A 566 31.64 26.21 0.90
CA TYR A 566 32.45 27.18 1.66
C TYR A 566 33.63 26.52 2.37
N HIS A 567 33.44 25.34 2.99
CA HIS A 567 34.54 24.64 3.67
C HIS A 567 35.62 24.16 2.70
N TYR A 568 35.25 23.67 1.50
CA TYR A 568 36.25 23.21 0.52
C TYR A 568 37.02 24.35 -0.15
N LYS A 569 36.37 25.48 -0.45
CA LYS A 569 37.05 26.59 -1.12
C LYS A 569 38.08 27.28 -0.22
N TYR A 570 37.83 27.42 1.08
CA TYR A 570 38.78 28.08 2.00
C TYR A 570 39.82 27.14 2.63
N SER A 571 39.54 25.83 2.74
CA SER A 571 40.57 24.88 3.19
C SER A 571 41.76 24.77 2.23
N ASP A 572 41.53 25.03 0.94
CA ASP A 572 42.60 25.03 -0.07
C ASP A 572 43.41 26.34 -0.10
N TYR A 573 42.85 27.46 0.36
CA TYR A 573 43.60 28.71 0.54
C TYR A 573 44.36 28.76 1.87
N ALA A 574 43.81 28.20 2.95
CA ALA A 574 44.49 28.11 4.25
C ALA A 574 45.65 27.10 4.28
N LYS A 575 45.78 26.26 3.25
CA LYS A 575 46.96 25.39 3.03
C LYS A 575 48.02 26.01 2.12
N LYS A 576 47.79 27.22 1.59
CA LYS A 576 48.67 27.93 0.65
C LYS A 576 49.07 29.35 1.10
N ALA A 577 48.71 29.75 2.32
CA ALA A 577 49.24 30.91 3.04
C ALA A 577 49.88 30.40 4.33
#